data_AF-A0A0S2HVU2-F1
#
_entry.id   AF-A0A0S2HVU2-F1
#
_cell.length_a   1.000
_cell.length_b   1.000
_cell.length_c   1.000
_cell.angle_alpha   90.00
_cell.angle_beta   90.00
_cell.angle_gamma   90.00
#
_symmetry.space_group_name_H-M   'P 1'
#
loop_
_entity.id
_entity.type
_entity.pdbx_description
1 polymer ?
#
loop_
_entity_poly.entity_id
_entity_poly.type
_entity_poly.pdbx_seq_one_letter_code
_entity_poly.pdbx_strand_id
1 'polypeptide(L)'
;MLILKVFLVSIGLMAIVFAALGIKILVNKNGEFPNTHIGGNKEMIKRGIYCAQTWDKIEQKNARKGLLKKLKPDPDFLVSK
;
A
#
# COMPACT_ATOMS: atom_id res chain seq x y z
N MET A 1 13.78 2.64 49.83
CA MET A 1 14.19 3.86 49.08
C MET A 1 14.84 3.53 47.72
N LEU A 2 15.65 2.46 47.61
CA LEU A 2 16.34 2.05 46.38
C LEU A 2 15.39 1.54 45.28
N ILE A 3 14.41 0.71 45.65
CA ILE A 3 13.38 0.17 44.74
C ILE A 3 12.58 1.27 44.03
N LEU A 4 12.13 2.29 44.76
CA LEU A 4 11.36 3.39 44.17
C LEU A 4 12.18 4.21 43.16
N LYS A 5 13.48 4.42 43.45
CA LYS A 5 14.41 5.08 42.50
C LYS A 5 14.58 4.24 41.23
N VAL A 6 14.76 2.92 41.36
CA VAL A 6 14.92 2.02 40.21
C VAL A 6 13.66 2.03 39.34
N PHE A 7 12.48 2.00 39.95
CA PHE A 7 11.20 2.08 39.23
C PHE A 7 11.02 3.41 38.47
N LEU A 8 11.36 4.55 39.08
CA LEU A 8 11.30 5.84 38.39
C LEU A 8 12.23 5.87 37.17
N VAL A 9 13.45 5.37 37.33
CA VAL A 9 14.43 5.31 36.24
C VAL A 9 13.96 4.36 35.14
N SER A 10 13.43 3.18 35.48
CA SER A 10 12.94 2.23 34.47
C SER A 10 11.76 2.78 33.68
N ILE A 11 10.81 3.45 34.33
CA ILE A 11 9.66 4.07 33.66
C ILE A 11 10.14 5.19 32.72
N GLY A 12 11.05 6.04 33.19
CA GLY A 12 11.63 7.11 32.36
C GLY A 12 12.33 6.55 31.10
N LEU A 13 13.08 5.46 31.26
CA LEU A 13 13.80 4.83 30.15
C LEU A 13 12.84 4.18 29.15
N MET A 14 11.80 3.50 29.62
CA MET A 14 10.74 2.95 28.76
C MET A 14 9.99 4.07 28.01
N ALA A 15 9.68 5.18 28.68
CA ALA A 15 9.02 6.32 28.04
C ALA A 15 9.86 6.89 26.88
N ILE A 16 11.19 7.00 27.06
CA ILE A 16 12.10 7.44 26.00
C ILE A 16 12.09 6.46 24.82
N VAL A 17 12.10 5.15 25.07
CA VAL A 17 12.04 4.12 24.02
C VAL A 17 10.74 4.22 23.21
N PHE A 18 9.59 4.34 23.87
CA PHE A 18 8.30 4.48 23.19
C PHE A 18 8.20 5.80 22.41
N ALA A 19 8.72 6.90 22.97
CA ALA A 19 8.78 8.19 22.29
C ALA A 19 9.66 8.11 21.03
N ALA A 20 10.82 7.43 21.12
CA ALA A 20 11.70 7.23 19.98
C ALA A 20 11.06 6.34 18.89
N LEU A 21 10.37 5.27 19.27
CA LEU A 21 9.63 4.40 18.34
C LEU A 21 8.53 5.18 17.60
N GLY A 22 7.84 6.07 18.32
CA GLY A 22 6.79 6.92 17.78
C GLY A 22 7.26 8.28 17.25
N ILE A 23 8.56 8.55 17.15
CA ILE A 23 9.09 9.91 16.91
C ILE A 23 8.47 10.56 15.67
N LYS A 24 8.28 9.78 14.60
CA LYS A 24 7.73 10.26 13.33
C LYS A 24 6.24 10.61 13.42
N ILE A 25 5.53 10.00 14.36
CA ILE A 25 4.12 10.26 14.65
C ILE A 25 3.99 11.46 15.60
N LEU A 26 4.87 11.55 16.60
CA LEU A 26 4.88 12.62 17.59
C LEU A 26 5.38 13.96 17.02
N VAL A 27 6.35 13.94 16.09
CA VAL A 27 6.95 15.16 15.53
C VAL A 27 6.17 15.70 14.32
N ASN A 28 5.58 14.83 13.50
CA ASN A 28 4.85 15.28 12.33
C ASN A 28 3.41 15.64 12.69
N LYS A 29 2.95 16.85 12.31
CA LYS A 29 1.56 17.29 12.53
C LYS A 29 0.50 16.36 11.91
N ASN A 30 0.86 15.62 10.86
CA ASN A 30 0.03 14.60 10.20
C ASN A 30 0.74 13.24 10.21
N GLY A 31 1.37 12.89 11.33
CA GLY A 31 2.06 11.62 11.49
C GLY A 31 1.09 10.45 11.49
N GLU A 32 1.00 9.72 10.38
CA GLU A 32 0.23 8.48 10.28
C GLU A 32 1.16 7.28 10.26
N PHE A 33 0.69 6.14 10.79
CA PHE A 33 1.36 4.87 10.55
C PHE A 33 1.33 4.57 9.04
N PRO A 34 2.45 4.16 8.43
CA PRO A 34 2.48 3.83 7.02
C PRO A 34 1.46 2.74 6.70
N ASN A 35 0.76 2.88 5.59
CA ASN A 35 -0.24 1.91 5.16
C ASN A 35 0.47 0.61 4.74
N THR A 36 0.40 -0.41 5.60
CA THR A 36 1.01 -1.73 5.37
C THR A 36 0.18 -2.61 4.43
N HIS A 37 -1.04 -2.17 4.10
CA HIS A 37 -1.88 -2.87 3.16
C HIS A 37 -1.46 -2.58 1.71
N ILE A 38 -1.05 -3.63 1.00
CA ILE A 38 -0.55 -3.57 -0.38
C ILE A 38 -1.53 -2.83 -1.31
N GLY A 39 -2.84 -3.10 -1.16
CA GLY A 39 -3.87 -2.52 -2.04
C GLY A 39 -4.13 -1.02 -1.83
N GLY A 40 -3.80 -0.47 -0.66
CA GLY A 40 -4.03 0.95 -0.34
C GLY A 40 -2.77 1.82 -0.47
N ASN A 41 -1.60 1.20 -0.65
CA ASN A 41 -0.33 1.91 -0.64
C ASN A 41 0.01 2.48 -2.03
N LYS A 42 -0.11 3.80 -2.17
CA LYS A 42 0.23 4.54 -3.40
C LYS A 42 1.67 4.31 -3.87
N GLU A 43 2.61 4.16 -2.93
CA GLU A 43 4.03 3.93 -3.27
C GLU A 43 4.27 2.52 -3.81
N MET A 44 3.51 1.52 -3.36
CA MET A 44 3.56 0.17 -3.93
C MET A 44 2.91 0.10 -5.31
N ILE A 45 1.79 0.80 -5.49
CA ILE A 45 1.11 0.91 -6.79
C ILE A 45 2.02 1.58 -7.83
N LYS A 46 2.74 2.65 -7.46
CA LYS A 46 3.74 3.30 -8.34
C LYS A 46 4.85 2.34 -8.78
N ARG A 47 5.19 1.35 -7.95
CA ARG A 47 6.17 0.29 -8.25
C ARG A 47 5.57 -0.89 -9.02
N GLY A 48 4.28 -0.85 -9.35
CA GLY A 48 3.58 -1.93 -10.06
C GLY A 48 3.24 -3.14 -9.19
N ILE A 49 3.30 -3.00 -7.85
CA ILE A 49 2.97 -4.08 -6.93
C ILE A 49 1.50 -3.94 -6.52
N TYR A 50 0.68 -4.91 -6.91
CA TYR A 50 -0.74 -4.97 -6.59
C TYR A 50 -1.07 -6.21 -5.75
N CYS A 51 -2.22 -6.20 -5.07
CA CYS A 51 -2.75 -7.41 -4.43
C CYS A 51 -3.17 -8.44 -5.49
N ALA A 52 -3.21 -9.72 -5.10
CA ALA A 52 -3.57 -10.83 -6.00
C ALA A 52 -4.89 -10.58 -6.75
N GLN A 53 -5.93 -10.10 -6.05
CA GLN A 53 -7.22 -9.79 -6.68
C GLN A 53 -7.15 -8.69 -7.74
N THR A 54 -6.28 -7.70 -7.56
CA THR A 54 -6.10 -6.63 -8.54
C THR A 54 -5.32 -7.14 -9.74
N TRP A 55 -4.28 -7.96 -9.52
CA TRP A 55 -3.57 -8.66 -10.60
C TRP A 55 -4.52 -9.52 -11.44
N ASP A 56 -5.35 -10.35 -10.80
CA ASP A 56 -6.32 -11.20 -11.50
C ASP A 56 -7.28 -10.37 -12.37
N LYS A 57 -7.78 -9.24 -11.85
CA LYS A 57 -8.67 -8.35 -12.61
C LYS A 57 -7.96 -7.69 -13.79
N ILE A 58 -6.70 -7.26 -13.61
CA ILE A 58 -5.89 -6.67 -14.68
C ILE A 58 -5.68 -7.71 -15.79
N GLU A 59 -5.33 -8.93 -15.42
CA GLU A 59 -5.02 -9.99 -16.38
C GLU A 59 -6.28 -10.47 -17.11
N GLN A 60 -7.41 -10.62 -16.41
CA GLN A 60 -8.70 -10.90 -17.05
C GLN A 60 -9.08 -9.80 -18.06
N LYS A 61 -8.83 -8.52 -17.74
CA LYS A 61 -9.08 -7.40 -18.64
C LYS A 61 -8.15 -7.44 -19.86
N ASN A 62 -6.88 -7.80 -19.67
CA ASN A 62 -5.91 -7.95 -20.76
C ASN A 62 -6.29 -9.10 -21.69
N ALA A 63 -6.67 -10.26 -21.15
CA ALA A 63 -7.16 -11.40 -21.91
C ALA A 63 -8.39 -11.03 -22.75
N ARG A 64 -9.40 -10.37 -22.15
CA ARG A 64 -10.60 -9.90 -22.88
C ARG A 64 -10.25 -8.93 -24.00
N LYS A 65 -9.35 -7.98 -23.79
CA LYS A 65 -8.89 -7.06 -24.84
C LYS A 65 -8.20 -7.79 -25.99
N GLY A 66 -7.38 -8.79 -25.68
CA GLY A 66 -6.74 -9.65 -26.68
C GLY A 66 -7.77 -10.38 -27.55
N LEU A 67 -8.82 -10.94 -26.94
CA LEU A 67 -9.92 -11.57 -27.65
C LEU A 67 -10.69 -10.57 -28.52
N LEU A 68 -11.05 -9.41 -27.98
CA LEU A 68 -11.74 -8.37 -28.73
C LEU A 68 -10.93 -7.85 -29.91
N LYS A 69 -9.59 -7.79 -29.78
CA LYS A 69 -8.70 -7.42 -30.88
C LYS A 69 -8.72 -8.46 -32.00
N LYS A 70 -8.80 -9.76 -31.66
CA LYS A 70 -8.94 -10.85 -32.66
C LYS A 70 -10.31 -10.86 -33.33
N LEU A 71 -11.35 -10.51 -32.59
CA LEU A 71 -12.73 -10.47 -33.09
C LEU A 71 -13.06 -9.17 -33.83
N LYS A 72 -12.11 -8.22 -33.94
CA LYS A 72 -12.36 -6.97 -34.66
C LYS A 72 -12.49 -7.29 -36.14
N PRO A 73 -13.68 -7.10 -36.74
CA PRO A 73 -13.87 -7.36 -38.16
C PRO A 73 -12.98 -6.40 -38.95
N ASP A 74 -12.49 -6.92 -40.07
CA ASP A 74 -11.79 -6.18 -41.12
C ASP A 74 -12.62 -4.94 -41.52
N PRO A 75 -11.98 -3.75 -41.58
CA PRO A 75 -12.69 -2.49 -41.81
C PRO A 75 -13.45 -2.48 -43.14
N ASP A 76 -12.98 -3.25 -44.12
CA ASP A 76 -13.61 -3.40 -45.44
C ASP A 76 -15.00 -4.06 -45.37
N PHE A 77 -15.25 -4.92 -44.37
CA PHE A 77 -16.56 -5.53 -44.14
C PHE A 77 -17.61 -4.52 -43.64
N LEU A 78 -17.20 -3.41 -43.01
CA LEU A 78 -18.10 -2.40 -42.44
C LEU A 78 -18.47 -1.27 -43.43
N VAL A 79 -17.78 -1.17 -44.56
CA VAL A 79 -17.97 -0.10 -45.56
C VAL A 79 -18.89 -0.56 -46.71
N SER A 80 -19.23 -1.85 -46.78
CA SER A 80 -20.02 -2.43 -47.88
C SER A 80 -21.55 -2.32 -47.74
N LYS A 81 -22.08 -1.40 -46.91
CA LYS A 81 -23.54 -1.22 -46.73
C LYS A 81 -24.04 0.11 -47.26
#